data_AF-A0AAW1CZN0-F1
#
_entry.id   AF-A0AAW1CZN0-F1
#
_cell.length_a   1.000
_cell.length_b   1.000
_cell.length_c   1.000
_cell.angle_alpha   90.00
_cell.angle_beta   90.00
_cell.angle_gamma   90.00
#
_symmetry.space_group_name_H-M   'P 1'
#
loop_
_entity.id
_entity.type
_entity.pdbx_description
1 polymer ?
#
loop_
_entity_poly.entity_id
_entity_poly.type
_entity_poly.pdbx_seq_one_letter_code
_entity_poly.pdbx_strand_id
1 'polypeptide(L)'
;MPLYYMLIKLRGEVIHLNGYCFNKEIKLCSLCNRREVENVIHFIGTCPILKEFRIECFQNDTLSFEEILELLNGKDWPALLKFVKLSWNYRFLLVQEFNY
;
A
#
# COMPACT_ATOMS: atom_id res chain seq x y z
N MET A 1 -12.22 -4.84 12.09
CA MET A 1 -12.10 -3.43 11.67
C MET A 1 -13.02 -3.21 10.46
N PRO A 2 -13.87 -2.16 10.41
CA PRO A 2 -14.74 -1.94 9.25
C PRO A 2 -13.90 -1.66 8.00
N LEU A 3 -14.12 -2.40 6.91
CA LEU A 3 -13.32 -2.29 5.68
C LEU A 3 -13.28 -0.86 5.13
N TYR A 4 -14.40 -0.13 5.18
CA TYR A 4 -14.51 1.24 4.67
C TYR A 4 -13.59 2.25 5.37
N TYR A 5 -13.19 2.00 6.62
CA TYR A 5 -12.26 2.88 7.33
C TYR A 5 -10.87 2.90 6.67
N MET A 6 -10.44 1.78 6.10
CA MET A 6 -9.15 1.69 5.38
C MET A 6 -9.14 2.55 4.11
N LEU A 7 -10.27 2.69 3.42
CA LEU A 7 -10.37 3.55 2.23
C LEU A 7 -10.11 5.02 2.58
N ILE A 8 -10.72 5.50 3.67
CA ILE A 8 -10.50 6.87 4.15
C ILE A 8 -9.02 7.06 4.51
N LYS A 9 -8.41 6.06 5.17
CA LYS A 9 -6.98 6.11 5.50
C LYS A 9 -6.08 6.18 4.28
N LEU A 10 -6.35 5.38 3.26
CA LEU A 10 -5.59 5.39 2.01
C LEU A 10 -5.73 6.72 1.29
N ARG A 11 -6.97 7.22 1.16
CA ARG A 11 -7.24 8.51 0.49
C ARG A 11 -6.61 9.70 1.21
N GLY A 12 -6.56 9.66 2.54
CA GLY A 12 -5.91 10.69 3.34
C GLY A 12 -4.41 10.46 3.55
N GLU A 13 -3.82 9.41 2.96
CA GLU A 13 -2.45 8.94 3.23
C GLU A 13 -2.10 8.76 4.72
N VAL A 14 -3.11 8.56 5.58
CA VAL A 14 -2.96 8.35 7.04
C VAL A 14 -2.93 6.86 7.41
N ILE A 15 -2.72 5.98 6.43
CA ILE A 15 -2.30 4.61 6.69
C ILE A 15 -0.85 4.64 7.17
N HIS A 16 -0.51 3.89 8.23
CA HIS A 16 0.79 3.97 8.92
C HIS A 16 1.95 3.35 8.10
N LEU A 17 2.13 3.79 6.86
CA LEU A 17 3.30 3.50 6.04
C LEU A 17 4.48 4.33 6.53
N ASN A 18 5.71 3.94 6.21
CA ASN A 18 6.87 4.66 6.73
C ASN A 18 6.95 6.10 6.24
N GLY A 19 6.53 6.40 5.01
CA GLY A 19 6.51 7.76 4.48
C GLY A 19 5.62 8.72 5.28
N TYR A 20 4.73 8.20 6.14
CA TYR A 20 3.92 8.99 7.05
C TYR A 20 4.75 9.44 8.25
N CYS A 21 5.34 10.63 8.19
CA CYS A 21 5.88 11.34 9.34
C CYS A 21 5.68 12.84 9.20
N PHE A 22 5.23 13.49 10.28
CA PHE A 22 5.25 14.95 10.45
C PHE A 22 6.68 15.53 10.51
N ASN A 23 7.68 14.66 10.39
CA ASN A 23 9.09 14.92 10.54
C ASN A 23 9.69 14.93 9.12
N LYS A 24 10.60 15.87 8.81
CA LYS A 24 11.17 16.10 7.46
C LYS A 24 12.01 14.94 6.88
N GLU A 25 12.12 13.81 7.57
CA GLU A 25 12.91 12.67 7.13
C GLU A 25 12.11 11.78 6.18
N ILE A 26 12.56 11.68 4.94
CA ILE A 26 12.02 10.77 3.95
C ILE A 26 12.29 9.33 4.42
N LYS A 27 11.25 8.59 4.77
CA LYS A 27 11.40 7.18 5.12
C LYS A 27 11.13 6.28 3.93
N LEU A 28 12.11 5.42 3.67
CA LEU A 28 12.08 4.44 2.59
C LEU A 28 11.11 3.29 2.92
N CYS A 29 10.71 2.56 1.88
CA CYS A 29 9.94 1.33 2.00
C CYS A 29 10.65 0.33 2.92
N SER A 30 9.96 -0.11 3.98
CA SER A 30 10.45 -1.16 4.88
C SER A 30 10.39 -2.57 4.29
N LEU A 31 9.73 -2.73 3.15
CA LEU A 31 9.56 -4.04 2.53
C LEU A 31 10.59 -4.31 1.44
N CYS A 32 10.93 -3.31 0.63
CA CYS A 32 11.72 -3.51 -0.56
C CYS A 32 13.03 -2.71 -0.56
N ASN A 33 14.02 -3.23 -1.28
CA ASN A 33 15.36 -2.64 -1.36
C ASN A 33 15.51 -1.61 -2.50
N ARG A 34 14.40 -1.08 -3.03
CA ARG A 34 14.43 -0.13 -4.17
C ARG A 34 14.74 1.32 -3.78
N ARG A 35 14.89 1.62 -2.48
CA ARG A 35 15.07 2.98 -1.95
C ARG A 35 13.96 3.95 -2.38
N GLU A 36 12.74 3.44 -2.54
CA GLU A 36 11.54 4.23 -2.83
C GLU A 36 10.88 4.67 -1.53
N VAL A 37 10.20 5.82 -1.54
CA VAL A 37 9.43 6.31 -0.39
C VAL A 37 8.21 5.42 -0.19
N GLU A 38 7.94 5.03 1.05
CA GLU A 38 6.74 4.24 1.35
C GLU A 38 5.51 5.12 1.47
N ASN A 39 4.91 5.48 0.33
CA ASN A 39 3.63 6.16 0.26
C ASN A 39 2.54 5.25 -0.33
N VAL A 40 1.31 5.76 -0.42
CA VAL A 40 0.17 5.00 -0.94
C VAL A 40 0.39 4.57 -2.40
N ILE A 41 1.05 5.40 -3.20
CA ILE A 41 1.35 5.10 -4.61
C ILE A 41 2.30 3.90 -4.73
N HIS A 42 3.42 3.92 -4.01
CA HIS A 42 4.36 2.79 -4.00
C HIS A 42 3.73 1.53 -3.41
N PHE A 43 3.03 1.66 -2.28
CA PHE A 43 2.38 0.56 -1.59
C PHE A 43 1.32 -0.15 -2.46
N ILE A 44 0.42 0.61 -3.10
CA ILE A 44 -0.61 0.06 -3.98
C ILE A 44 -0.02 -0.38 -5.30
N GLY A 45 0.88 0.41 -5.90
CA GLY A 45 1.19 0.31 -7.32
C GLY A 45 2.46 -0.43 -7.69
N THR A 46 3.56 -0.25 -6.95
CA THR A 46 4.90 -0.62 -7.50
C THR A 46 5.79 -1.42 -6.56
N CYS A 47 5.44 -1.55 -5.27
CA CYS A 47 6.25 -2.32 -4.32
C CYS A 47 6.40 -3.78 -4.80
N PRO A 48 7.62 -4.27 -5.10
CA PRO A 48 7.82 -5.59 -5.71
C PRO A 48 7.42 -6.73 -4.75
N ILE A 49 7.55 -6.51 -3.44
CA ILE A 49 7.16 -7.49 -2.42
C ILE A 49 5.65 -7.72 -2.40
N LEU A 50 4.87 -6.76 -2.89
CA LEU A 50 3.41 -6.83 -2.93
C LEU A 50 2.87 -7.25 -4.31
N LYS A 51 3.75 -7.68 -5.23
CA LYS A 51 3.40 -8.03 -6.61
C LYS A 51 2.28 -9.08 -6.69
N GLU A 52 2.43 -10.19 -5.99
CA GLU A 52 1.47 -11.29 -6.08
C GLU A 52 0.07 -10.88 -5.59
N PHE A 53 -0.02 -10.02 -4.58
CA PHE A 53 -1.31 -9.48 -4.13
C PHE A 53 -1.95 -8.57 -5.18
N ARG A 54 -1.15 -7.77 -5.92
CA ARG A 54 -1.68 -6.97 -7.03
C ARG A 54 -2.18 -7.86 -8.17
N ILE A 55 -1.43 -8.90 -8.53
CA ILE A 55 -1.87 -9.85 -9.56
C ILE A 55 -3.19 -10.50 -9.13
N GLU A 56 -3.30 -10.94 -7.88
CA GLU A 56 -4.51 -11.59 -7.36
C GLU A 56 -5.72 -10.64 -7.34
N CYS A 57 -5.53 -9.35 -7.01
CA CYS A 57 -6.63 -8.42 -6.78
C CYS A 57 -6.97 -7.56 -8.01
N PHE A 58 -5.98 -7.23 -8.84
CA PHE A 58 -6.11 -6.27 -9.94
C PHE A 58 -5.75 -6.89 -11.30
N GLN A 59 -5.33 -8.16 -11.34
CA GLN A 59 -4.86 -8.85 -12.55
C GLN A 59 -3.67 -8.14 -13.24
N ASN A 60 -2.95 -7.31 -12.49
CA ASN A 60 -1.82 -6.54 -12.98
C ASN A 60 -0.68 -6.57 -11.95
N ASP A 61 0.57 -6.58 -12.40
CA ASP A 61 1.73 -6.69 -11.51
C ASP A 61 2.27 -5.34 -11.05
N THR A 62 1.85 -4.27 -11.71
CA THR A 62 2.09 -2.87 -11.40
C THR A 62 0.84 -2.05 -11.72
N LEU A 63 0.71 -0.86 -11.11
CA LEU A 63 -0.35 0.08 -11.45
C LEU A 63 0.22 1.48 -11.66
N SER A 64 -0.31 2.18 -12.65
CA SER A 64 -0.03 3.60 -12.90
C SER A 64 -0.65 4.47 -11.81
N PHE A 65 -0.21 5.72 -11.72
CA PHE A 65 -0.80 6.69 -10.82
C PHE A 65 -2.29 6.91 -11.10
N GLU A 66 -2.67 6.99 -12.37
CA GLU A 66 -4.05 7.14 -12.83
C GLU A 66 -4.91 5.94 -12.41
N GLU A 67 -4.42 4.71 -12.60
CA GLU A 67 -5.13 3.50 -12.18
C GLU A 67 -5.35 3.48 -10.66
N ILE A 68 -4.33 3.90 -9.89
CA ILE A 68 -4.44 4.02 -8.43
C ILE A 68 -5.49 5.07 -8.05
N LEU A 69 -5.50 6.23 -8.72
CA LEU A 69 -6.50 7.26 -8.48
C LEU A 69 -7.92 6.76 -8.79
N GLU A 70 -8.11 6.03 -9.89
CA GLU A 70 -9.40 5.44 -10.23
C GLU A 70 -9.87 4.44 -9.14
N LEU A 71 -8.97 3.59 -8.65
CA LEU A 71 -9.27 2.67 -7.55
C LEU A 71 -9.65 3.42 -6.26
N LEU A 72 -8.88 4.45 -5.89
CA LEU A 72 -9.15 5.28 -4.71
C LEU A 72 -10.50 6.02 -4.82
N ASN A 73 -10.91 6.36 -6.05
CA ASN A 73 -12.16 7.08 -6.33
C ASN A 73 -13.37 6.16 -6.60
N GLY A 74 -13.22 4.85 -6.52
CA GLY A 74 -14.36 3.93 -6.51
C GLY A 74 -14.50 2.98 -7.70
N LYS A 75 -13.50 2.90 -8.59
CA LYS A 75 -13.55 1.96 -9.74
C LYS A 75 -13.81 0.51 -9.31
N ASP A 76 -13.09 0.01 -8.30
CA ASP A 76 -13.30 -1.33 -7.74
C ASP A 76 -12.83 -1.38 -6.27
N TRP A 77 -13.66 -0.85 -5.37
CA TRP A 77 -13.37 -0.88 -3.93
C TRP A 77 -13.28 -2.29 -3.34
N PRO A 78 -14.12 -3.28 -3.71
CA PRO A 78 -13.95 -4.64 -3.25
C PRO A 78 -12.54 -5.20 -3.50
N ALA A 79 -12.01 -5.03 -4.71
CA ALA A 79 -10.64 -5.44 -5.05
C ALA A 79 -9.60 -4.66 -4.24
N LEU A 80 -9.72 -3.34 -4.16
CA LEU A 80 -8.80 -2.49 -3.40
C LEU A 80 -8.78 -2.87 -1.90
N LEU A 81 -9.95 -3.09 -1.31
CA LEU A 81 -10.10 -3.48 0.08
C LEU A 81 -9.52 -4.86 0.37
N LYS A 82 -9.70 -5.81 -0.56
CA LYS A 82 -9.07 -7.14 -0.48
C LYS A 82 -7.55 -7.00 -0.52
N PHE A 83 -7.02 -6.26 -1.50
CA PHE A 83 -5.58 -6.01 -1.63
C PHE A 83 -5.02 -5.42 -0.34
N VAL A 84 -5.60 -4.33 0.15
CA VAL A 84 -5.13 -3.60 1.33
C VAL A 84 -5.13 -4.49 2.57
N LYS A 85 -6.16 -5.30 2.77
CA LYS A 85 -6.22 -6.23 3.90
C LYS A 85 -5.06 -7.24 3.86
N LEU A 86 -4.81 -7.84 2.69
CA LEU A 86 -3.76 -8.85 2.51
C LEU A 86 -2.37 -8.22 2.66
N SER A 87 -2.11 -7.16 1.90
CA SER A 87 -0.80 -6.50 1.85
C SER A 87 -0.44 -5.81 3.16
N TRP A 88 -1.41 -5.22 3.87
CA TRP A 88 -1.16 -4.61 5.17
C TRP A 88 -0.79 -5.64 6.24
N ASN A 89 -1.52 -6.75 6.30
CA ASN A 89 -1.21 -7.84 7.23
C ASN A 89 0.17 -8.44 6.93
N TYR A 90 0.48 -8.65 5.65
CA TYR A 90 1.77 -9.17 5.23
C TYR A 90 2.91 -8.18 5.57
N ARG A 91 2.71 -6.88 5.32
CA ARG A 91 3.64 -5.83 5.72
C ARG A 91 3.90 -5.86 7.22
N PHE A 92 2.83 -5.91 8.03
CA PHE A 92 2.94 -5.93 9.49
C PHE A 92 3.80 -7.11 9.96
N LEU A 93 3.55 -8.32 9.43
CA LEU A 93 4.33 -9.51 9.75
C LEU A 93 5.80 -9.37 9.36
N LEU A 94 6.11 -8.89 8.14
CA LEU A 94 7.49 -8.73 7.69
C LEU A 94 8.23 -7.64 8.46
N VAL A 95 7.58 -6.52 8.75
CA VAL A 95 8.18 -5.45 9.56
C VAL A 95 8.46 -5.95 10.96
N GLN A 96 7.53 -6.68 11.56
CA GLN A 96 7.73 -7.29 12.87
C GLN A 96 8.84 -8.36 12.85
N GLU A 97 8.99 -9.15 11.80
CA GLU A 97 10.02 -10.21 11.79
C GLU A 97 11.43 -9.67 11.52
N PHE A 98 11.56 -8.65 10.65
CA PHE A 98 12.85 -8.26 10.08
C PHE A 98 13.31 -6.83 10.38
N ASN A 99 12.48 -5.97 11.00
CA ASN A 99 12.83 -4.57 11.29
C ASN A 99 12.86 -4.25 12.81
N TYR A 100 13.18 -5.22 13.67
CA TYR A 100 13.53 -4.98 15.09
C TYR A 100 15.02 -4.68 15.28
#